data_AF-A0A3N6SGT5-F1
#
_entry.id   AF-A0A3N6SGT5-F1
#
_cell.length_a   1.000
_cell.length_b   1.000
_cell.length_c   1.000
_cell.angle_alpha   90.00
_cell.angle_beta   90.00
_cell.angle_gamma   90.00
#
_symmetry.space_group_name_H-M   'P 1'
#
loop_
_entity.id
_entity.type
_entity.pdbx_description
1 polymer ?
#
loop_
_entity_poly.entity_id
_entity_poly.type
_entity_poly.pdbx_seq_one_letter_code
_entity_poly.pdbx_strand_id
1 'polypeptide(L)'
;MAMNDSQVSGWSAGTGSGLTPAQLNILILGTLAVVMLLFSAWALVHAYRGLPTKAVTFRQFNELLIRLIVLWLLTLFLFFH
;
A
#
# COMPACT_ATOMS: atom_id res chain seq x y z
N MET A 1 21.04 1.04 1.44
CA MET A 1 22.27 1.82 1.22
C MET A 1 22.03 3.22 1.76
N ALA A 2 22.91 3.74 2.61
CA ALA A 2 22.78 5.12 3.10
C ALA A 2 23.18 6.10 2.00
N MET A 3 22.51 7.26 1.93
CA MET A 3 22.88 8.34 1.02
C MET A 3 24.27 8.86 1.39
N ASN A 4 25.10 9.15 0.38
CA ASN A 4 26.38 9.83 0.60
C ASN A 4 26.18 11.34 0.75
N ASP A 5 27.24 12.05 1.18
CA ASP A 5 27.16 13.47 1.51
C ASP A 5 26.72 14.35 0.33
N SER A 6 27.11 14.01 -0.90
CA SER A 6 26.70 14.77 -2.10
C SER A 6 25.21 14.58 -2.41
N GLN A 7 24.67 13.38 -2.19
CA GLN A 7 23.23 13.11 -2.33
C GLN A 7 22.41 13.84 -1.26
N VAL A 8 22.88 13.87 -0.01
CA VAL A 8 22.20 14.60 1.07
C VAL A 8 22.24 16.11 0.82
N SER A 9 23.37 16.64 0.35
CA SER A 9 23.51 18.06 -0.01
C SER A 9 22.56 18.45 -1.16
N GLY A 10 22.51 17.65 -2.24
CA GLY A 10 21.59 17.88 -3.35
C GLY A 10 20.12 17.82 -2.93
N TRP A 11 19.76 16.87 -2.07
CA TRP A 11 18.41 16.78 -1.49
C TRP A 11 18.04 18.01 -0.66
N SER A 12 18.94 18.44 0.22
CA SER A 12 18.75 19.62 1.07
C SER A 12 18.54 20.89 0.24
N ALA A 13 19.34 21.06 -0.83
CA ALA A 13 19.19 22.18 -1.76
C ALA A 13 17.83 22.16 -2.48
N GLY A 14 17.35 20.99 -2.91
CA GLY A 14 16.06 20.85 -3.60
C GLY A 14 14.84 21.04 -2.69
N THR A 15 14.94 20.70 -1.41
CA THR A 15 13.84 20.78 -0.44
C THR A 15 13.88 22.02 0.45
N GLY A 16 14.89 22.88 0.30
CA GLY A 16 15.15 24.00 1.20
C GLY A 16 15.37 23.55 2.65
N SER A 17 15.89 22.33 2.84
CA SER A 17 16.09 21.67 4.15
C SER A 17 14.81 21.41 4.96
N GLY A 18 13.62 21.62 4.39
CA GLY A 18 12.34 21.51 5.10
C GLY A 18 11.77 20.09 5.19
N LEU A 19 12.33 19.13 4.45
CA LEU A 19 11.84 17.75 4.40
C LEU A 19 13.04 16.79 4.37
N THR A 20 13.09 15.86 5.31
CA THR A 20 14.10 14.78 5.31
C THR A 20 13.69 13.65 4.35
N PRO A 21 14.65 12.92 3.76
CA PRO A 21 14.34 11.75 2.93
C PRO A 21 13.50 10.70 3.66
N ALA A 22 13.74 10.51 4.96
CA ALA A 22 12.99 9.57 5.80
C ALA A 22 11.50 9.96 5.93
N GLN A 23 11.20 11.26 6.07
CA GLN A 23 9.82 11.74 6.12
C GLN A 23 9.07 11.50 4.81
N LEU A 24 9.74 11.69 3.66
CA LEU A 24 9.13 11.35 2.37
C LEU A 24 8.87 9.84 2.25
N ASN A 25 9.81 9.00 2.67
CA ASN A 25 9.62 7.55 2.66
C ASN A 25 8.39 7.14 3.48
N ILE A 26 8.24 7.69 4.69
CA ILE A 26 7.05 7.45 5.54
C ILE A 26 5.77 7.90 4.83
N LEU A 27 5.77 9.06 4.19
CA LEU A 27 4.58 9.56 3.49
C LEU A 27 4.18 8.65 2.30
N ILE A 28 5.16 8.18 1.53
CA ILE A 28 4.94 7.28 0.40
C ILE A 28 4.40 5.94 0.90
N LEU A 29 5.06 5.32 1.89
CA LEU A 29 4.64 4.04 2.45
C LEU A 29 3.28 4.15 3.15
N GLY A 30 3.04 5.21 3.91
CA GLY A 30 1.75 5.49 4.54
C GLY A 30 0.63 5.64 3.51
N THR A 31 0.88 6.37 2.42
CA THR A 31 -0.08 6.52 1.32
C THR A 31 -0.36 5.18 0.65
N LEU A 32 0.67 4.36 0.40
CA LEU A 32 0.51 3.01 -0.14
C LEU A 32 -0.37 2.15 0.78
N ALA A 33 -0.13 2.17 2.09
CA ALA A 33 -0.95 1.43 3.06
C ALA A 33 -2.42 1.88 3.05
N VAL A 34 -2.66 3.19 3.00
CA VAL A 34 -4.04 3.74 2.94
C VAL A 34 -4.75 3.31 1.67
N VAL A 35 -4.11 3.43 0.50
CA VAL A 35 -4.70 3.00 -0.78
C VAL A 35 -4.99 1.50 -0.76
N MET A 36 -4.06 0.69 -0.25
CA MET A 36 -4.22 -0.76 -0.10
C MET A 36 -5.40 -1.13 0.79
N LEU A 37 -5.57 -0.43 1.92
CA LEU A 37 -6.68 -0.62 2.84
C LEU A 37 -8.02 -0.25 2.21
N LEU A 38 -8.10 0.92 1.58
CA LEU A 38 -9.31 1.39 0.91
C LEU A 38 -9.71 0.46 -0.25
N PHE A 39 -8.75 0.03 -1.06
CA PHE A 39 -8.98 -0.93 -2.14
C PHE A 39 -9.49 -2.27 -1.61
N SER A 40 -8.88 -2.80 -0.55
CA SER A 40 -9.29 -4.07 0.06
C SER A 40 -10.71 -3.98 0.62
N ALA A 41 -11.02 -2.91 1.35
CA ALA A 41 -12.35 -2.66 1.91
C ALA A 41 -13.41 -2.53 0.80
N TRP A 42 -13.11 -1.75 -0.25
CA TRP A 42 -13.97 -1.60 -1.41
C TRP A 42 -14.24 -2.95 -2.10
N ALA A 43 -13.19 -3.72 -2.39
CA ALA A 43 -13.31 -5.01 -3.05
C ALA A 43 -14.17 -5.99 -2.25
N LEU A 44 -13.97 -6.05 -0.93
CA LEU A 44 -14.75 -6.90 -0.02
C LEU A 44 -16.23 -6.49 0.02
N VAL A 45 -16.51 -5.20 0.15
CA VAL A 45 -17.89 -4.70 0.17
C VAL A 45 -18.61 -5.02 -1.15
N HIS A 46 -17.94 -4.81 -2.28
CA HIS A 46 -18.53 -5.13 -3.60
C HIS A 46 -18.78 -6.63 -3.77
N ALA A 47 -17.82 -7.48 -3.41
CA ALA A 47 -17.98 -8.92 -3.54
C ALA A 47 -19.05 -9.46 -2.57
N TYR A 48 -19.09 -8.95 -1.34
CA TYR A 48 -20.11 -9.30 -0.35
C TYR A 48 -21.52 -8.93 -0.83
N ARG A 49 -21.69 -7.72 -1.36
CA ARG A 49 -22.96 -7.26 -1.96
C ARG A 49 -23.36 -8.08 -3.20
N GLY A 50 -22.41 -8.73 -3.86
CA GLY A 50 -22.64 -9.62 -5.00
C GLY A 50 -23.11 -11.03 -4.63
N LEU A 51 -22.98 -11.45 -3.37
CA LEU A 51 -23.41 -12.79 -2.92
C LEU A 51 -24.94 -12.96 -2.98
N PRO A 52 -25.78 -12.04 -2.44
CA PRO A 52 -27.24 -12.20 -2.46
C PRO A 52 -27.82 -12.18 -3.88
N THR A 53 -27.22 -11.40 -4.78
CA THR A 53 -27.64 -11.28 -6.19
C THR A 53 -27.10 -12.41 -7.06
N LYS A 54 -26.30 -13.32 -6.50
CA LYS A 54 -25.58 -14.39 -7.21
C LYS A 54 -24.66 -13.89 -8.33
N ALA A 55 -24.32 -12.59 -8.34
CA ALA A 55 -23.31 -12.03 -9.24
C ALA A 55 -21.90 -12.53 -8.88
N VAL A 56 -21.69 -12.90 -7.61
CA VAL A 56 -20.47 -13.52 -7.09
C VAL A 56 -20.85 -14.80 -6.35
N THR A 57 -20.13 -15.88 -6.61
CA THR A 57 -20.28 -17.14 -5.86
C THR A 57 -19.47 -17.12 -4.57
N PHE A 58 -19.86 -17.92 -3.57
CA PHE A 58 -19.07 -18.08 -2.33
C PHE A 58 -17.62 -18.51 -2.60
N ARG A 59 -17.40 -19.34 -3.63
CA ARG A 59 -16.04 -19.72 -4.06
C ARG A 59 -15.22 -18.51 -4.50
N GLN A 60 -15.77 -17.69 -5.39
CA GLN A 60 -15.09 -16.48 -5.88
C GLN A 60 -14.83 -15.48 -4.76
N PHE A 61 -15.75 -15.35 -3.80
CA PHE A 61 -15.56 -14.52 -2.62
C PHE A 61 -14.39 -15.01 -1.75
N ASN A 62 -14.29 -16.32 -1.51
CA ASN A 62 -13.16 -16.90 -0.77
C ASN A 62 -11.83 -16.76 -1.51
N GLU A 63 -11.83 -16.95 -2.84
CA GLU A 63 -10.65 -16.70 -3.67
C GLU A 63 -10.19 -15.24 -3.59
N LEU A 64 -11.13 -14.28 -3.57
CA LEU A 64 -10.82 -12.86 -3.37
C LEU A 64 -10.19 -12.61 -2.00
N LEU A 65 -10.74 -13.18 -0.92
CA LEU A 65 -10.19 -13.04 0.43
C LEU A 65 -8.73 -13.52 0.49
N ILE A 66 -8.45 -14.70 -0.08
CA ILE A 66 -7.09 -15.25 -0.12
C ILE A 66 -6.18 -14.32 -0.94
N ARG A 67 -6.62 -13.83 -2.10
CA ARG A 67 -5.84 -12.89 -2.93
C ARG A 67 -5.51 -11.60 -2.18
N LEU A 68 -6.46 -11.04 -1.43
CA LEU A 68 -6.22 -9.84 -0.62
C LEU A 68 -5.21 -10.10 0.50
N ILE A 69 -5.30 -11.25 1.18
CA ILE A 69 -4.32 -11.66 2.20
C ILE A 69 -2.93 -11.77 1.59
N VAL A 70 -2.79 -12.48 0.47
CA VAL A 70 -1.50 -12.63 -0.22
C VAL A 70 -0.95 -11.28 -0.66
N LEU A 71 -1.80 -10.41 -1.21
CA LEU A 71 -1.41 -9.06 -1.62
C LEU A 71 -0.88 -8.26 -0.42
N TRP A 72 -1.56 -8.29 0.72
CA TRP A 72 -1.08 -7.67 1.96
C TRP A 72 0.26 -8.22 2.43
N LEU A 73 0.41 -9.56 2.44
CA LEU A 73 1.66 -10.20 2.84
C LEU A 73 2.82 -9.77 1.92
N LEU A 74 2.59 -9.73 0.61
CA LEU A 74 3.59 -9.26 -0.35
C LEU A 74 3.91 -7.78 -0.16
N THR A 75 2.91 -6.91 0.05
CA THR A 75 3.14 -5.49 0.29
C THR A 75 3.96 -5.26 1.56
N LEU A 76 3.60 -5.93 2.66
CA LEU A 76 4.36 -5.83 3.91
C LEU A 76 5.79 -6.36 3.74
N PHE A 77 5.95 -7.52 3.10
CA PHE A 77 7.25 -8.14 2.86
C PHE A 77 8.17 -7.33 1.95
N LEU A 78 7.63 -6.59 0.97
CA LEU A 78 8.45 -5.86 -0.01
C LEU A 78 8.71 -4.40 0.37
N PHE A 79 7.87 -3.79 1.20
CA PHE A 79 7.91 -2.34 1.42
C PHE A 79 7.99 -1.91 2.89
N PHE A 80 7.66 -2.77 3.85
CA PHE A 80 7.58 -2.42 5.28
C PHE A 80 8.62 -3.16 6.14
N HIS A 81 9.80 -3.41 5.59
CA HIS A 81 10.91 -4.12 6.26
C HIS A 81 12.13 -3.21 6.53
#